data_AF-A0A944KI70-F1
#
_entry.id   AF-A0A944KI70-F1
#
_cell.length_a   1.000
_cell.length_b   1.000
_cell.length_c   1.000
_cell.angle_alpha   90.00
_cell.angle_beta   90.00
_cell.angle_gamma   90.00
#
_symmetry.space_group_name_H-M   'P 1'
#
loop_
_entity.id
_entity.type
_entity.pdbx_description
1 polymer ?
#
loop_
_entity_poly.entity_id
_entity_poly.type
_entity_poly.pdbx_seq_one_letter_code
_entity_poly.pdbx_strand_id
1 'polypeptide(L)'
;MNTEPPEGDDLHRMLVSMKQNVLERATPRPKRRRHRTGIAIGVVGVLLLGAAGGSVALGLIPTRLAAAPAPSATHSQEPAVTETPSGDPVIDRPTPTATPTPTGTPTPTRPAYALDDPSTWTVSGTEVGPIALGGNREAEIDDLAGPFSTLGPEQTCPNPNAVFLHDEQGTNLVVVGTDGTVQSVDIGFSMPLGQTQVAGPTTPEGLGIGSTLEQLRAAYPDLHFSRAGADGPTVDNPYGGYVTAMNGATVTFLIPVGQDRVASMWVSVTDPNPPDEYC
;
A
#
# COMPACT_ATOMS: atom_id res chain seq x y z
N MET A 1 52.85 -2.13 -29.42
CA MET A 1 51.74 -3.09 -29.54
C MET A 1 51.00 -2.71 -30.81
N ASN A 2 51.09 -3.53 -31.85
CA ASN A 2 50.46 -3.26 -33.15
C ASN A 2 48.94 -3.43 -33.02
N THR A 3 48.20 -2.34 -33.12
CA THR A 3 46.73 -2.31 -33.17
C THR A 3 46.30 -2.10 -34.61
N GLU A 4 46.55 -3.10 -35.45
CA GLU A 4 46.00 -3.13 -36.81
C GLU A 4 44.67 -3.90 -36.78
N PRO A 5 43.56 -3.33 -37.28
CA PRO A 5 42.26 -3.99 -37.26
C PRO A 5 42.28 -5.27 -38.12
N PRO A 6 41.67 -6.38 -37.68
CA PRO A 6 41.62 -7.61 -38.46
C PRO A 6 40.78 -7.40 -39.74
N GLU A 7 41.41 -7.53 -40.90
CA GLU A 7 40.72 -7.44 -42.19
C GLU A 7 40.14 -8.79 -42.65
N GLY A 8 39.00 -8.71 -43.35
CA GLY A 8 38.41 -9.76 -44.19
C GLY A 8 38.20 -11.12 -43.52
N ASP A 9 39.21 -11.98 -43.64
CA ASP A 9 39.15 -13.37 -43.20
C ASP A 9 39.20 -13.51 -41.68
N ASP A 10 39.93 -12.65 -40.98
CA ASP A 10 40.04 -12.72 -39.52
C ASP A 10 38.76 -12.23 -38.83
N LEU A 11 38.09 -11.23 -39.41
CA LEU A 11 36.77 -10.80 -38.97
C LEU A 11 35.73 -11.91 -39.18
N HIS A 12 35.80 -12.62 -40.32
CA HIS A 12 34.89 -13.72 -40.61
C HIS A 12 35.10 -14.90 -39.65
N ARG A 13 36.35 -15.27 -39.35
CA ARG A 13 36.66 -16.28 -38.33
C ARG A 13 36.19 -15.87 -36.94
N MET A 14 36.32 -14.59 -36.59
CA MET A 14 35.87 -14.07 -35.30
C MET A 14 34.34 -14.10 -35.17
N LEU A 15 33.61 -13.73 -36.23
CA LEU A 15 32.15 -13.81 -36.27
C LEU A 15 31.64 -15.25 -36.18
N VAL A 16 32.30 -16.19 -36.87
CA VAL A 16 31.94 -17.62 -36.82
C VAL A 16 32.19 -18.19 -35.43
N SER A 17 33.32 -17.88 -34.79
CA SER A 17 33.63 -18.36 -33.44
C SER A 17 32.69 -17.76 -32.39
N MET A 18 32.29 -16.50 -32.55
CA MET A 18 31.35 -15.83 -31.66
C MET A 18 29.95 -16.46 -31.77
N LYS A 19 29.50 -16.78 -32.99
CA LYS A 19 28.21 -17.47 -33.22
C LYS A 19 28.21 -18.89 -32.64
N GLN A 20 29.31 -19.63 -32.77
CA GLN A 20 29.44 -20.96 -32.16
C GLN A 20 29.41 -20.89 -30.63
N ASN A 21 30.12 -19.93 -30.01
CA ASN A 21 30.10 -19.73 -28.56
C ASN A 21 28.71 -19.36 -28.01
N VAL A 22 27.93 -18.58 -28.76
CA VAL A 22 26.56 -18.23 -28.38
C VAL A 22 25.64 -19.44 -28.47
N LEU A 23 25.77 -20.26 -29.51
CA LEU A 23 24.97 -21.48 -29.67
C LEU A 23 25.31 -22.54 -28.62
N GLU A 24 26.59 -22.71 -28.26
CA GLU A 24 26.97 -23.61 -27.17
C GLU A 24 26.39 -23.16 -25.81
N ARG A 25 26.35 -21.85 -25.53
CA ARG A 25 25.73 -21.32 -24.31
C ARG A 25 24.21 -21.41 -24.29
N ALA A 26 23.56 -21.40 -25.45
CA ALA A 26 22.11 -21.52 -25.58
C ALA A 26 21.60 -22.98 -25.46
N THR A 27 22.48 -23.98 -25.50
CA THR A 27 22.07 -25.36 -25.25
C THR A 27 21.84 -25.59 -23.75
N PRO A 28 20.63 -26.01 -23.32
CA PRO A 28 20.37 -26.27 -21.92
C PRO A 28 21.24 -27.44 -21.45
N ARG A 29 22.15 -27.17 -20.52
CA ARG A 29 22.96 -28.21 -19.86
C ARG A 29 22.03 -29.24 -19.22
N PRO A 30 22.19 -30.55 -19.49
CA PRO A 30 21.39 -31.57 -18.83
C PRO A 30 21.70 -31.57 -17.33
N LYS A 31 20.66 -31.28 -16.52
CA LYS A 31 20.70 -31.30 -15.05
C LYS A 31 21.12 -32.70 -14.59
N ARG A 32 22.35 -32.85 -14.08
CA ARG A 32 22.78 -34.07 -13.38
C ARG A 32 21.87 -34.29 -12.17
N ARG A 33 20.94 -35.25 -12.29
CA ARG A 33 20.20 -35.82 -11.14
C ARG A 33 21.22 -36.42 -10.16
N ARG A 34 21.53 -35.68 -9.10
CA ARG A 34 22.20 -36.25 -7.92
C ARG A 34 21.18 -37.11 -7.20
N HIS A 35 21.26 -38.42 -7.43
CA HIS A 35 20.64 -39.41 -6.56
C HIS A 35 21.22 -39.25 -5.15
N ARG A 36 20.40 -38.78 -4.21
CA ARG A 36 20.67 -38.97 -2.78
C ARG A 36 19.96 -40.25 -2.35
N THR A 37 20.77 -41.28 -2.21
CA THR A 37 20.47 -42.55 -1.56
C THR A 37 20.18 -42.34 -0.08
N GLY A 38 19.03 -42.88 0.34
CA GLY A 38 18.64 -43.40 1.66
C GLY A 38 19.25 -42.88 2.96
N ILE A 39 18.37 -42.42 3.86
CA ILE A 39 18.28 -42.95 5.23
C ILE A 39 16.80 -43.17 5.54
N ALA A 40 16.42 -44.43 5.68
CA ALA A 40 15.19 -44.86 6.33
C ALA A 40 15.47 -45.03 7.82
N ILE A 41 14.74 -44.32 8.68
CA ILE A 41 14.56 -44.68 10.09
C ILE A 41 13.07 -44.60 10.35
N GLY A 42 12.49 -45.77 10.63
CA GLY A 42 11.09 -45.93 10.93
C GLY A 42 10.77 -45.54 12.37
N VAL A 43 9.54 -45.10 12.56
CA VAL A 43 8.82 -45.25 13.83
C VAL A 43 7.40 -45.70 13.46
N VAL A 44 7.16 -47.00 13.63
CA VAL A 44 5.83 -47.60 13.64
C VAL A 44 5.41 -47.76 15.09
N GLY A 45 4.20 -47.31 15.39
CA GLY A 45 3.35 -47.86 16.44
C GLY A 45 3.15 -46.98 17.66
N VAL A 46 2.01 -46.30 17.75
CA VAL A 46 0.89 -46.73 18.60
C VAL A 46 -0.42 -46.27 17.95
N LEU A 47 -1.13 -47.23 17.35
CA LEU A 47 -2.59 -47.23 17.21
C LEU A 47 -3.21 -47.23 18.60
N LEU A 48 -4.34 -46.54 18.82
CA LEU A 48 -5.53 -47.10 19.48
C LEU A 48 -6.62 -46.02 19.64
N LEU A 49 -7.73 -46.25 18.95
CA LEU A 49 -9.13 -46.03 19.34
C LEU A 49 -9.54 -44.74 20.06
N GLY A 50 -10.44 -44.02 19.41
CA GLY A 50 -11.35 -43.07 20.05
C GLY A 50 -12.58 -42.79 19.16
N ALA A 51 -13.47 -43.77 19.04
CA ALA A 51 -14.81 -43.56 18.51
C ALA A 51 -15.71 -42.98 19.61
N ALA A 52 -16.25 -41.77 19.39
CA ALA A 52 -17.46 -41.19 19.99
C ALA A 52 -17.50 -39.73 19.48
N GLY A 53 -18.43 -39.31 18.62
CA GLY A 53 -19.82 -39.08 18.98
C GLY A 53 -19.98 -37.61 19.41
N GLY A 54 -20.67 -36.79 18.62
CA GLY A 54 -20.93 -35.40 19.00
C GLY A 54 -21.33 -34.46 17.86
N SER A 55 -22.43 -34.76 17.19
CA SER A 55 -23.20 -33.79 16.39
C SER A 55 -23.79 -32.71 17.30
N VAL A 56 -23.51 -31.42 17.04
CA VAL A 56 -24.28 -30.32 17.64
C VAL A 56 -24.51 -29.17 16.65
N ALA A 57 -25.80 -29.07 16.27
CA ALA A 57 -26.61 -27.90 15.93
C ALA A 57 -26.12 -26.87 14.88
N LEU A 58 -26.69 -27.00 13.68
CA LEU A 58 -27.07 -25.87 12.83
C LEU A 58 -28.11 -25.01 13.57
N GLY A 59 -27.66 -23.90 14.15
CA GLY A 59 -28.52 -22.85 14.68
C GLY A 59 -29.13 -22.05 13.54
N LEU A 60 -30.30 -22.48 13.06
CA LEU A 60 -31.20 -21.64 12.28
C LEU A 60 -31.66 -20.48 13.17
N ILE A 61 -31.19 -19.27 12.88
CA ILE A 61 -31.72 -18.04 13.48
C ILE A 61 -33.08 -17.77 12.81
N PRO A 62 -34.21 -17.84 13.54
CA PRO A 62 -35.48 -17.39 13.00
C PRO A 62 -35.46 -15.86 12.89
N THR A 63 -35.56 -15.38 11.67
CA THR A 63 -35.92 -14.00 11.31
C THR A 63 -37.23 -13.63 12.00
N ARG A 64 -37.15 -12.81 13.06
CA ARG A 64 -38.34 -12.07 13.53
C ARG A 64 -38.50 -10.86 12.63
N LEU A 65 -39.39 -10.97 11.65
CA LEU A 65 -40.02 -9.80 11.03
C LEU A 65 -40.79 -9.07 12.13
N ALA A 66 -40.18 -8.03 12.69
CA ALA A 66 -40.89 -7.03 13.46
C ALA A 66 -41.69 -6.18 12.47
N ALA A 67 -43.00 -6.38 12.46
CA ALA A 67 -43.94 -5.61 11.69
C ALA A 67 -43.87 -4.13 12.09
N ALA A 68 -43.69 -3.26 11.09
CA ALA A 68 -43.76 -1.82 11.22
C ALA A 68 -45.20 -1.39 11.59
N PRO A 69 -45.41 -0.61 12.66
CA PRO A 69 -46.65 0.13 12.83
C PRO A 69 -46.68 1.35 11.90
N ALA A 70 -47.79 1.46 11.16
CA ALA A 70 -48.13 2.48 10.18
C ALA A 70 -48.20 3.91 10.77
N PRO A 71 -48.06 4.96 9.93
CA PRO A 71 -48.12 6.35 10.36
C PRO A 71 -49.53 6.75 10.83
N SER A 72 -49.62 7.40 11.99
CA SER A 72 -50.83 8.15 12.38
C SER A 72 -50.73 9.57 11.85
N ALA A 73 -51.71 9.93 11.01
CA ALA A 73 -51.92 11.28 10.52
C ALA A 73 -52.94 12.02 11.40
N THR A 74 -52.81 13.35 11.37
CA THR A 74 -53.88 14.35 11.53
C THR A 74 -54.32 14.69 12.95
N HIS A 75 -53.85 15.85 13.43
CA HIS A 75 -54.72 16.77 14.16
C HIS A 75 -54.81 18.10 13.42
N SER A 76 -56.02 18.33 12.92
CA SER A 76 -56.56 19.58 12.41
C SER A 76 -56.93 20.48 13.58
N GLN A 77 -56.49 21.74 13.55
CA GLN A 77 -57.21 22.86 14.16
C GLN A 77 -57.09 24.11 13.27
N GLU A 78 -58.25 24.55 12.82
CA GLU A 78 -58.62 25.82 12.17
C GLU A 78 -59.89 26.30 12.92
N PRO A 79 -60.37 27.58 12.87
CA PRO A 79 -59.73 28.90 12.76
C PRO A 79 -60.10 29.81 13.97
N ALA A 80 -59.50 31.00 14.07
CA ALA A 80 -60.16 32.16 14.68
C ALA A 80 -59.76 33.47 13.99
N VAL A 81 -60.77 34.28 13.72
CA VAL A 81 -60.87 35.38 12.76
C VAL A 81 -60.53 36.74 13.42
N THR A 82 -59.83 37.58 12.63
CA THR A 82 -59.90 39.05 12.45
C THR A 82 -60.10 39.99 13.65
N GLU A 83 -59.25 41.02 13.75
CA GLU A 83 -59.65 42.44 13.63
C GLU A 83 -58.51 43.31 13.05
N THR A 84 -58.89 44.21 12.13
CA THR A 84 -58.09 45.28 11.51
C THR A 84 -58.58 46.59 12.11
N PRO A 85 -57.70 47.56 12.47
CA PRO A 85 -57.71 48.77 11.65
C PRO A 85 -56.36 49.50 11.50
N SER A 86 -56.18 50.00 10.27
CA SER A 86 -55.72 51.34 9.90
C SER A 86 -54.36 51.83 10.41
N GLY A 87 -53.38 51.80 9.50
CA GLY A 87 -52.19 52.63 9.51
C GLY A 87 -51.52 52.54 8.15
N ASP A 88 -51.38 53.66 7.46
CA ASP A 88 -50.69 53.74 6.16
C ASP A 88 -49.25 53.18 6.29
N PRO A 89 -48.81 52.25 5.42
CA PRO A 89 -47.42 51.84 5.43
C PRO A 89 -46.57 52.96 4.82
N VAL A 90 -45.77 53.60 5.67
CA VAL A 90 -44.58 54.33 5.23
C VAL A 90 -43.71 53.33 4.47
N ILE A 91 -43.46 53.59 3.18
CA ILE A 91 -42.53 52.79 2.38
C ILE A 91 -41.13 53.04 2.93
N ASP A 92 -40.69 52.18 3.85
CA ASP A 92 -39.30 52.12 4.26
C ASP A 92 -38.47 51.57 3.10
N ARG A 93 -37.54 52.40 2.64
CA ARG A 93 -36.51 52.03 1.68
C ARG A 93 -35.71 50.85 2.25
N PRO A 94 -35.52 49.73 1.53
CA PRO A 94 -34.75 48.61 2.05
C PRO A 94 -33.33 49.06 2.38
N THR A 95 -32.97 48.94 3.66
CA THR A 95 -31.59 49.07 4.13
C THR A 95 -30.74 48.03 3.41
N PRO A 96 -29.59 48.41 2.81
CA PRO A 96 -28.72 47.43 2.15
C PRO A 96 -28.24 46.41 3.18
N THR A 97 -28.68 45.16 3.02
CA THR A 97 -28.19 44.02 3.79
C THR A 97 -26.69 43.87 3.50
N ALA A 98 -25.86 43.98 4.53
CA ALA A 98 -24.43 43.75 4.40
C ALA A 98 -24.17 42.34 3.86
N THR A 99 -23.45 42.25 2.75
CA THR A 99 -22.96 40.97 2.21
C THR A 99 -22.08 40.31 3.27
N PRO A 100 -22.32 39.03 3.65
CA PRO A 100 -21.46 38.35 4.60
C PRO A 100 -20.03 38.32 4.06
N THR A 101 -19.09 38.83 4.85
CA THR A 101 -17.66 38.68 4.58
C THR A 101 -17.35 37.19 4.52
N PRO A 102 -16.66 36.68 3.48
CA PRO A 102 -16.30 35.28 3.42
C PRO A 102 -15.42 34.96 4.63
N THR A 103 -15.95 34.12 5.54
CA THR A 103 -15.16 33.50 6.59
C THR A 103 -14.09 32.66 5.90
N GLY A 104 -12.82 33.04 6.05
CA GLY A 104 -11.71 32.31 5.46
C GLY A 104 -11.77 30.84 5.89
N THR A 105 -11.81 29.94 4.91
CA THR A 105 -11.67 28.50 5.16
C THR A 105 -10.34 28.30 5.89
N PRO A 106 -10.31 27.61 7.04
CA PRO A 106 -9.05 27.33 7.72
C PRO A 106 -8.15 26.55 6.77
N THR A 107 -6.94 27.05 6.52
CA THR A 107 -5.93 26.30 5.79
C THR A 107 -5.52 25.10 6.65
N PRO A 108 -5.67 23.85 6.17
CA PRO A 108 -5.20 22.69 6.92
C PRO A 108 -3.70 22.85 7.17
N THR A 109 -3.31 22.85 8.43
CA THR A 109 -1.90 22.96 8.83
C THR A 109 -1.32 21.56 8.89
N ARG A 110 -0.36 21.26 8.00
CA ARG A 110 0.39 20.00 8.00
C ARG A 110 1.04 19.81 9.38
N PRO A 111 0.95 18.62 10.01
CA PRO A 111 1.71 18.35 11.21
C PRO A 111 3.20 18.63 10.98
N ALA A 112 3.88 19.17 11.99
CA ALA A 112 5.32 19.33 11.92
C ALA A 112 5.99 17.95 11.89
N TYR A 113 6.97 17.78 11.00
CA TYR A 113 7.80 16.58 10.91
C TYR A 113 9.28 17.00 10.79
N ALA A 114 10.18 16.07 11.14
CA ALA A 114 11.61 16.21 10.94
C ALA A 114 12.02 15.42 9.69
N LEU A 115 12.68 16.08 8.74
CA LEU A 115 13.05 15.47 7.45
C LEU A 115 14.06 14.31 7.61
N ASP A 116 14.88 14.35 8.65
CA ASP A 116 15.89 13.34 9.00
C ASP A 116 15.39 12.28 9.99
N ASP A 117 14.11 12.34 10.37
CA ASP A 117 13.46 11.34 11.24
C ASP A 117 12.12 10.90 10.64
N PRO A 118 12.14 9.85 9.82
CA PRO A 118 10.92 9.30 9.20
C PRO A 118 9.89 8.79 10.19
N SER A 119 10.26 8.51 11.44
CA SER A 119 9.28 8.12 12.48
C SER A 119 8.34 9.25 12.87
N THR A 120 8.70 10.50 12.54
CA THR A 120 7.84 11.69 12.71
C THR A 120 6.91 11.93 11.52
N TRP A 121 7.07 11.20 10.42
CA TRP A 121 6.31 11.42 9.20
C TRP A 121 4.92 10.81 9.28
N THR A 122 3.97 11.43 8.58
CA THR A 122 2.60 10.92 8.44
C THR A 122 2.34 10.36 7.05
N VAL A 123 1.69 9.21 6.98
CA VAL A 123 1.10 8.63 5.76
C VAL A 123 -0.35 9.09 5.70
N SER A 124 -0.68 10.02 4.80
CA SER A 124 -2.02 10.64 4.73
C SER A 124 -2.87 10.14 3.57
N GLY A 125 -2.34 9.28 2.71
CA GLY A 125 -3.00 8.86 1.47
C GLY A 125 -2.91 9.88 0.33
N THR A 126 -2.47 11.11 0.60
CA THR A 126 -2.00 12.04 -0.44
C THR A 126 -0.50 12.24 -0.38
N GLU A 127 0.13 11.91 0.76
CA GLU A 127 1.54 12.12 1.03
C GLU A 127 2.11 11.02 1.94
N VAL A 128 3.41 10.80 1.86
CA VAL A 128 4.21 10.01 2.80
C VAL A 128 5.34 10.91 3.31
N GLY A 129 5.13 11.50 4.49
CA GLY A 129 6.03 12.53 5.01
C GLY A 129 6.13 13.70 4.03
N PRO A 130 7.32 14.07 3.54
CA PRO A 130 7.48 15.13 2.55
C PRO A 130 6.98 14.75 1.15
N ILE A 131 6.94 13.45 0.80
CA ILE A 131 6.68 12.97 -0.57
C ILE A 131 5.20 13.08 -0.91
N ALA A 132 4.82 13.93 -1.88
CA ALA A 132 3.46 14.03 -2.37
C ALA A 132 3.15 13.02 -3.50
N LEU A 133 2.08 12.24 -3.33
CA LEU A 133 1.53 11.41 -4.41
C LEU A 133 0.91 12.31 -5.49
N GLY A 134 1.22 12.03 -6.75
CA GLY A 134 0.90 12.87 -7.90
C GLY A 134 1.83 14.07 -8.06
N GLY A 135 2.72 14.34 -7.11
CA GLY A 135 3.75 15.38 -7.18
C GLY A 135 4.81 15.08 -8.25
N ASN A 136 5.63 16.09 -8.57
CA ASN A 136 6.73 15.91 -9.52
C ASN A 136 7.81 15.06 -8.88
N ARG A 137 8.06 13.86 -9.44
CA ARG A 137 8.93 12.85 -8.83
C ARG A 137 10.34 13.35 -8.55
N GLU A 138 10.93 14.14 -9.45
CA GLU A 138 12.29 14.65 -9.25
C GLU A 138 12.33 15.67 -8.10
N ALA A 139 11.34 16.56 -8.02
CA ALA A 139 11.23 17.52 -6.91
C ALA A 139 11.00 16.82 -5.56
N GLU A 140 10.08 15.84 -5.49
CA GLU A 140 9.81 15.09 -4.25
C GLU A 140 11.03 14.31 -3.75
N ILE A 141 11.89 13.84 -4.66
CA ILE A 141 13.13 13.12 -4.31
C ILE A 141 14.25 14.11 -3.96
N ASP A 142 14.33 15.27 -4.62
CA ASP A 142 15.31 16.32 -4.30
C ASP A 142 15.10 16.87 -2.87
N ASP A 143 13.85 16.98 -2.43
CA ASP A 143 13.51 17.37 -1.05
C ASP A 143 14.03 16.38 0.01
N LEU A 144 14.39 15.16 -0.38
CA LEU A 144 14.99 14.14 0.50
C LEU A 144 16.52 14.15 0.48
N ALA A 145 17.14 15.02 -0.31
CA ALA A 145 18.59 15.09 -0.42
C ALA A 145 19.23 15.50 0.91
N GLY A 146 20.20 14.71 1.36
CA GLY A 146 20.88 14.89 2.65
C GLY A 146 20.58 13.73 3.61
N PRO A 147 19.38 13.64 4.20
CA PRO A 147 19.04 12.56 5.11
C PRO A 147 18.89 11.20 4.42
N PHE A 148 18.54 11.19 3.12
CA PHE A 148 18.47 9.96 2.33
C PHE A 148 19.54 9.93 1.24
N SER A 149 20.05 8.71 1.01
CA SER A 149 20.94 8.37 -0.09
C SER A 149 20.22 7.47 -1.10
N THR A 150 20.41 7.73 -2.38
CA THR A 150 19.98 6.79 -3.43
C THR A 150 20.92 5.58 -3.46
N LEU A 151 20.39 4.38 -3.73
CA LEU A 151 21.27 3.23 -4.02
C LEU A 151 22.20 3.57 -5.19
N GLY A 152 23.50 3.33 -4.98
CA GLY A 152 24.54 3.69 -5.96
C GLY A 152 24.45 2.90 -7.27
N PRO A 153 25.19 3.33 -8.31
CA PRO A 153 25.12 2.77 -9.67
C PRO A 153 25.57 1.30 -9.77
N GLU A 154 26.16 0.73 -8.73
CA GLU A 154 26.54 -0.70 -8.69
C GLU A 154 25.37 -1.61 -8.27
N GLN A 155 24.28 -1.04 -7.75
CA GLN A 155 23.02 -1.70 -7.43
C GLN A 155 21.92 -1.25 -8.41
N THR A 156 22.25 -1.12 -9.70
CA THR A 156 21.31 -0.63 -10.73
C THR A 156 20.11 -1.55 -10.87
N CYS A 157 19.00 -1.11 -10.28
CA CYS A 157 17.68 -1.48 -10.74
C CYS A 157 17.48 -0.90 -12.15
N PRO A 158 17.29 -1.72 -13.20
CA PRO A 158 17.15 -1.21 -14.57
C PRO A 158 15.89 -0.38 -14.78
N ASN A 159 14.93 -0.45 -13.85
CA ASN A 159 13.67 0.25 -13.92
C ASN A 159 13.85 1.76 -13.63
N PRO A 160 13.70 2.65 -14.63
CA PRO A 160 13.83 4.09 -14.44
C PRO A 160 12.64 4.71 -13.69
N ASN A 161 11.62 3.91 -13.39
CA ASN A 161 10.42 4.34 -12.66
C ASN A 161 10.51 4.14 -11.15
N ALA A 162 11.52 3.42 -10.66
CA ALA A 162 11.72 3.17 -9.23
C ALA A 162 13.02 3.84 -8.74
N VAL A 163 12.94 4.56 -7.63
CA VAL A 163 14.10 5.14 -6.94
C VAL A 163 14.13 4.61 -5.51
N PHE A 164 15.27 4.01 -5.15
CA PHE A 164 15.49 3.42 -3.84
C PHE A 164 16.28 4.39 -2.98
N LEU A 165 15.72 4.71 -1.82
CA LEU A 165 16.26 5.65 -0.87
C LEU A 165 16.47 4.94 0.47
N HIS A 166 17.56 5.24 1.14
CA HIS A 166 17.83 4.75 2.49
C HIS A 166 18.45 5.86 3.34
N ASP A 167 18.13 5.87 4.63
CA ASP A 167 18.77 6.76 5.61
C ASP A 167 19.83 5.99 6.43
N GLU A 168 20.54 6.70 7.31
CA GLU A 168 21.52 6.08 8.22
C GLU A 168 20.88 5.26 9.35
N GLN A 169 19.59 5.47 9.59
CA GLN A 169 18.83 4.79 10.65
C GLN A 169 18.30 3.43 10.21
N GLY A 170 18.28 3.14 8.90
CA GLY A 170 17.79 1.89 8.32
C GLY A 170 16.36 1.96 7.78
N THR A 171 15.78 3.16 7.64
CA THR A 171 14.56 3.38 6.87
C THR A 171 14.88 3.19 5.39
N ASN A 172 14.09 2.35 4.72
CA ASN A 172 14.16 2.19 3.27
C ASN A 172 12.86 2.66 2.66
N LEU A 173 12.96 3.43 1.57
CA LEU A 173 11.84 3.87 0.77
C LEU A 173 12.07 3.47 -0.69
N VAL A 174 10.99 3.11 -1.38
CA VAL A 174 10.99 3.00 -2.85
C VAL A 174 9.94 3.94 -3.39
N VAL A 175 10.37 5.00 -4.07
CA VAL A 175 9.48 5.93 -4.74
C VAL A 175 9.28 5.43 -6.16
N VAL A 176 8.05 5.08 -6.50
CA VAL A 176 7.68 4.64 -7.84
C VAL A 176 6.87 5.73 -8.53
N GLY A 177 7.25 6.06 -9.76
CA GLY A 177 6.56 7.07 -10.53
C GLY A 177 6.54 6.80 -12.02
N THR A 178 5.47 7.25 -12.66
CA THR A 178 5.21 7.14 -14.09
C THR A 178 4.95 8.53 -14.65
N ASP A 179 5.42 8.81 -15.86
CA ASP A 179 5.27 10.10 -16.54
C ASP A 179 5.75 11.30 -15.69
N GLY A 180 6.82 11.09 -14.90
CA GLY A 180 7.44 12.12 -14.06
C GLY A 180 6.67 12.45 -12.78
N THR A 181 5.62 11.70 -12.45
CA THR A 181 4.81 11.89 -11.21
C THR A 181 4.98 10.74 -10.25
N VAL A 182 4.93 11.01 -8.94
CA VAL A 182 4.91 9.95 -7.91
C VAL A 182 3.56 9.23 -7.97
N GLN A 183 3.57 7.91 -8.12
CA GLN A 183 2.36 7.09 -8.14
C GLN A 183 2.22 6.26 -6.87
N SER A 184 3.35 5.85 -6.30
CA SER A 184 3.36 5.07 -5.08
C SER A 184 4.68 5.16 -4.33
N VAL A 185 4.62 4.83 -3.04
CA VAL A 185 5.76 4.77 -2.14
C VAL A 185 5.70 3.46 -1.37
N ASP A 186 6.74 2.64 -1.48
CA ASP A 186 6.99 1.52 -0.57
C ASP A 186 7.80 2.03 0.62
N ILE A 187 7.34 1.72 1.82
CA ILE A 187 7.96 2.05 3.09
C ILE A 187 8.36 0.74 3.73
N GLY A 188 9.66 0.56 3.87
CA GLY A 188 10.21 -0.58 4.54
C GLY A 188 10.67 -1.71 3.61
N PHE A 189 10.64 -1.53 2.29
CA PHE A 189 11.24 -2.51 1.41
C PHE A 189 12.74 -2.71 1.71
N SER A 190 13.14 -3.91 2.15
CA SER A 190 14.55 -4.26 2.39
C SER A 190 14.92 -5.52 1.62
N MET A 191 16.06 -5.47 0.93
CA MET A 191 16.71 -6.62 0.30
C MET A 191 18.09 -6.87 0.95
N PRO A 192 18.36 -8.08 1.48
CA PRO A 192 17.46 -9.22 1.56
C PRO A 192 16.29 -8.96 2.53
N LEU A 193 15.15 -9.57 2.21
CA LEU A 193 13.97 -9.61 3.08
C LEU A 193 14.36 -10.14 4.46
N GLY A 194 13.91 -9.48 5.54
CA GLY A 194 14.13 -9.93 6.92
C GLY A 194 15.20 -9.18 7.72
N GLN A 195 15.73 -8.06 7.22
CA GLN A 195 16.44 -7.12 8.11
C GLN A 195 15.46 -6.48 9.10
N THR A 196 15.92 -6.24 10.32
CA THR A 196 15.12 -5.54 11.33
C THR A 196 14.95 -4.10 10.87
N GLN A 197 13.73 -3.76 10.48
CA GLN A 197 13.41 -2.41 10.10
C GLN A 197 13.15 -1.54 11.32
N VAL A 198 13.62 -0.31 11.23
CA VAL A 198 13.38 0.70 12.26
C VAL A 198 12.01 1.33 12.03
N ALA A 199 11.44 1.93 13.08
CA ALA A 199 10.17 2.63 13.00
C ALA A 199 10.22 3.69 11.89
N GLY A 200 9.23 3.66 11.00
CA GLY A 200 9.09 4.61 9.90
C GLY A 200 7.82 5.45 10.00
N PRO A 201 7.40 6.09 8.90
CA PRO A 201 6.17 6.87 8.84
C PRO A 201 4.97 6.10 9.36
N THR A 202 4.05 6.81 10.01
CA THR A 202 2.79 6.23 10.53
C THR A 202 1.58 6.93 9.95
N THR A 203 0.47 6.21 9.90
CA THR A 203 -0.85 6.79 9.59
C THR A 203 -1.31 7.76 10.70
N PRO A 204 -2.34 8.60 10.50
CA PRO A 204 -2.86 9.49 11.54
C PRO A 204 -3.29 8.76 12.83
N GLU A 205 -3.65 7.49 12.72
CA GLU A 205 -4.00 6.59 13.82
C GLU A 205 -2.77 6.06 14.57
N GLY A 206 -1.56 6.43 14.15
CA GLY A 206 -0.29 5.98 14.72
C GLY A 206 0.10 4.56 14.29
N LEU A 207 -0.51 4.03 13.22
CA LEU A 207 -0.24 2.68 12.73
C LEU A 207 0.75 2.70 11.57
N GLY A 208 1.73 1.80 11.62
CA GLY A 208 2.76 1.61 10.60
C GLY A 208 3.54 0.33 10.81
N ILE A 209 4.81 0.30 10.39
CA ILE A 209 5.72 -0.83 10.62
C ILE A 209 5.72 -1.23 12.10
N GLY A 210 5.60 -2.53 12.39
CA GLY A 210 5.49 -3.08 13.73
C GLY A 210 4.07 -3.16 14.31
N SER A 211 3.07 -2.55 13.68
CA SER A 211 1.66 -2.65 14.12
C SER A 211 1.11 -4.05 13.90
N THR A 212 0.17 -4.49 14.74
CA THR A 212 -0.47 -5.81 14.60
C THR A 212 -1.72 -5.75 13.72
N LEU A 213 -2.10 -6.89 13.15
CA LEU A 213 -3.36 -6.99 12.40
C LEU A 213 -4.60 -6.62 13.23
N GLU A 214 -4.58 -6.91 14.53
CA GLU A 214 -5.67 -6.54 15.44
C GLU A 214 -5.79 -5.01 15.55
N GLN A 215 -4.66 -4.31 15.70
CA GLN A 215 -4.64 -2.84 15.72
C GLN A 215 -5.15 -2.25 14.41
N LEU A 216 -4.73 -2.82 13.27
CA LEU A 216 -5.21 -2.38 11.95
C LEU A 216 -6.72 -2.56 11.81
N ARG A 217 -7.28 -3.71 12.20
CA ARG A 217 -8.73 -3.96 12.14
C ARG A 217 -9.53 -3.07 13.08
N ALA A 218 -8.94 -2.70 14.21
CA ALA A 218 -9.58 -1.78 15.15
C ALA A 218 -9.66 -0.35 14.60
N ALA A 219 -8.63 0.09 13.88
CA ALA A 219 -8.56 1.44 13.31
C ALA A 219 -9.25 1.59 11.95
N TYR A 220 -9.23 0.55 11.12
CA TYR A 220 -9.71 0.57 9.74
C TYR A 220 -10.85 -0.45 9.53
N PRO A 221 -12.13 -0.02 9.66
CA PRO A 221 -13.27 -0.91 9.48
C PRO A 221 -13.42 -1.46 8.05
N ASP A 222 -12.85 -0.80 7.05
CA ASP A 222 -12.85 -1.20 5.64
C ASP A 222 -11.65 -2.09 5.26
N LEU A 223 -10.80 -2.44 6.23
CA LEU A 223 -9.60 -3.23 6.01
C LEU A 223 -9.93 -4.61 5.42
N HIS A 224 -9.39 -4.92 4.26
CA HIS A 224 -9.56 -6.20 3.59
C HIS A 224 -8.25 -6.66 2.94
N PHE A 225 -8.13 -7.95 2.61
CA PHE A 225 -6.92 -8.45 1.98
C PHE A 225 -7.00 -8.28 0.45
N SER A 226 -6.01 -7.64 -0.18
CA SER A 226 -6.07 -7.23 -1.60
C SER A 226 -5.81 -8.34 -2.63
N ARG A 227 -5.04 -9.37 -2.29
CA ARG A 227 -4.66 -10.41 -3.26
C ARG A 227 -4.82 -11.81 -2.69
N ALA A 228 -6.00 -12.38 -2.89
CA ALA A 228 -6.16 -13.83 -2.91
C ALA A 228 -5.22 -14.43 -3.97
N GLY A 229 -4.38 -15.41 -3.60
CA GLY A 229 -3.67 -16.23 -4.57
C GLY A 229 -4.64 -16.89 -5.57
N ALA A 230 -4.10 -17.48 -6.64
CA ALA A 230 -4.91 -18.17 -7.66
C ALA A 230 -5.85 -19.26 -7.07
N ASP A 231 -5.57 -19.73 -5.86
CA ASP A 231 -6.33 -20.76 -5.14
C ASP A 231 -7.28 -20.20 -4.05
N GLY A 232 -7.55 -18.90 -4.03
CA GLY A 232 -8.40 -18.22 -3.04
C GLY A 232 -7.61 -17.27 -2.12
N PRO A 233 -8.22 -16.68 -1.07
CA PRO A 233 -7.55 -15.81 -0.09
C PRO A 233 -6.55 -16.62 0.74
N THR A 234 -5.47 -17.06 0.10
CA THR A 234 -4.33 -17.63 0.79
C THR A 234 -3.57 -16.46 1.37
N VAL A 235 -3.46 -16.47 2.70
CA VAL A 235 -2.63 -15.56 3.50
C VAL A 235 -1.13 -15.69 3.15
N ASP A 236 -0.80 -16.56 2.18
CA ASP A 236 0.53 -16.99 1.78
C ASP A 236 1.05 -16.28 0.53
N ASN A 237 0.33 -15.29 -0.02
CA ASN A 237 0.88 -14.45 -1.08
C ASN A 237 1.83 -13.40 -0.47
N PRO A 238 3.16 -13.49 -0.68
CA PRO A 238 4.10 -12.55 -0.09
C PRO A 238 3.95 -11.11 -0.61
N TYR A 239 3.17 -10.91 -1.69
CA TYR A 239 2.91 -9.61 -2.31
C TYR A 239 1.47 -9.12 -2.08
N GLY A 240 0.65 -9.88 -1.35
CA GLY A 240 -0.65 -9.41 -0.87
C GLY A 240 -0.51 -8.68 0.47
N GLY A 241 -1.47 -7.83 0.80
CA GLY A 241 -1.49 -7.14 2.09
C GLY A 241 -2.89 -6.79 2.54
N TYR A 242 -2.99 -6.22 3.74
CA TYR A 242 -4.22 -5.69 4.28
C TYR A 242 -4.37 -4.24 3.85
N VAL A 243 -5.46 -3.92 3.17
CA VAL A 243 -5.66 -2.68 2.43
C VAL A 243 -6.84 -1.92 2.97
N THR A 244 -6.65 -0.61 3.10
CA THR A 244 -7.68 0.39 3.43
C THR A 244 -7.59 1.55 2.45
N ALA A 245 -8.69 2.26 2.25
CA ALA A 245 -8.70 3.49 1.46
C ALA A 245 -8.37 4.70 2.35
N MET A 246 -7.48 5.57 1.88
CA MET A 246 -7.11 6.78 2.58
C MET A 246 -6.97 7.94 1.59
N ASN A 247 -7.85 8.94 1.70
CA ASN A 247 -7.83 10.17 0.89
C ASN A 247 -7.61 9.99 -0.62
N GLY A 248 -8.22 8.95 -1.21
CA GLY A 248 -8.12 8.67 -2.65
C GLY A 248 -6.94 7.80 -3.07
N ALA A 249 -6.05 7.44 -2.15
CA ALA A 249 -5.08 6.36 -2.32
C ALA A 249 -5.50 5.10 -1.57
N THR A 250 -4.75 4.04 -1.84
CA THR A 250 -4.76 2.79 -1.09
C THR A 250 -3.53 2.74 -0.19
N VAL A 251 -3.73 2.31 1.05
CA VAL A 251 -2.64 2.01 1.99
C VAL A 251 -2.69 0.52 2.29
N THR A 252 -1.61 -0.17 1.96
CA THR A 252 -1.48 -1.61 2.07
C THR A 252 -0.42 -1.94 3.11
N PHE A 253 -0.83 -2.65 4.15
CA PHE A 253 0.03 -3.14 5.21
C PHE A 253 0.44 -4.57 4.92
N LEU A 254 1.74 -4.80 4.70
CA LEU A 254 2.28 -6.12 4.42
C LEU A 254 2.71 -6.79 5.72
N ILE A 255 2.10 -7.95 6.02
CA ILE A 255 2.43 -8.79 7.17
C ILE A 255 2.97 -10.10 6.61
N PRO A 256 4.27 -10.39 6.76
CA PRO A 256 4.86 -11.62 6.24
C PRO A 256 4.21 -12.88 6.81
N VAL A 257 4.21 -13.95 6.03
CA VAL A 257 3.67 -15.25 6.46
C VAL A 257 4.37 -15.73 7.72
N GLY A 258 3.57 -16.12 8.73
CA GLY A 258 4.08 -16.57 10.02
C GLY A 258 4.52 -15.44 10.97
N GLN A 259 4.31 -14.17 10.59
CA GLN A 259 4.45 -13.02 11.47
C GLN A 259 3.09 -12.42 11.83
N ASP A 260 3.07 -11.61 12.88
CA ASP A 260 1.87 -10.94 13.42
C ASP A 260 1.94 -9.41 13.32
N ARG A 261 3.00 -8.88 12.70
CA ARG A 261 3.30 -7.45 12.61
C ARG A 261 3.58 -7.01 11.18
N VAL A 262 3.21 -5.77 10.90
CA VAL A 262 3.51 -5.09 9.63
C VAL A 262 5.02 -4.98 9.46
N ALA A 263 5.54 -5.50 8.36
CA ALA A 263 6.95 -5.39 7.99
C ALA A 263 7.20 -4.25 7.01
N SER A 264 6.25 -3.98 6.11
CA SER A 264 6.32 -2.86 5.18
C SER A 264 4.93 -2.30 4.87
N MET A 265 4.90 -1.10 4.30
CA MET A 265 3.69 -0.45 3.83
C MET A 265 3.84 -0.02 2.39
N TRP A 266 2.76 -0.14 1.62
CA TRP A 266 2.67 0.34 0.25
C TRP A 266 1.55 1.36 0.15
N VAL A 267 1.88 2.57 -0.33
CA VAL A 267 0.91 3.66 -0.50
C VAL A 267 0.82 3.98 -1.97
N SER A 268 -0.37 3.94 -2.56
CA SER A 268 -0.52 3.99 -4.02
C SER A 268 -1.86 4.56 -4.48
N VAL A 269 -1.82 5.39 -5.54
CA VAL A 269 -3.03 5.93 -6.19
C VAL A 269 -3.51 5.08 -7.37
N THR A 270 -2.80 4.01 -7.74
CA THR A 270 -3.10 3.21 -8.95
C THR A 270 -3.40 1.75 -8.65
N ASP A 271 -2.52 1.07 -7.94
CA ASP A 271 -2.66 -0.36 -7.57
C ASP A 271 -2.46 -0.55 -6.06
N PRO A 272 -3.39 -1.22 -5.36
CA PRO A 272 -3.24 -1.56 -3.95
C PRO A 272 -2.10 -2.55 -3.66
N ASN A 273 -1.53 -3.22 -4.65
CA ASN A 273 -0.45 -4.17 -4.44
C ASN A 273 0.89 -3.58 -4.92
N PRO A 274 1.98 -3.77 -4.15
CA PRO A 274 3.31 -3.49 -4.67
C PRO A 274 3.62 -4.44 -5.84
N PRO A 275 4.48 -4.03 -6.79
CA PRO A 275 4.91 -4.89 -7.88
C PRO A 275 5.70 -6.10 -7.36
N ASP A 276 5.62 -7.22 -8.09
CA ASP A 276 6.39 -8.43 -7.75
C ASP A 276 7.92 -8.19 -7.88
N GLU A 277 8.33 -7.27 -8.76
CA GLU A 277 9.72 -6.84 -8.93
C GLU A 277 9.76 -5.33 -9.19
N TYR A 278 10.62 -4.61 -8.48
CA TYR A 278 10.90 -3.19 -8.77
C TYR A 278 11.91 -3.02 -9.90
N CYS A 279 12.71 -4.06 -10.15
CA CYS A 279 13.75 -4.15 -11.18
C CYS A 279 13.32 -5.15 -12.27
#